data_AF-A0A2V9S585-F1
#
_entry.id   AF-A0A2V9S585-F1
#
_cell.length_a   1.000
_cell.length_b   1.000
_cell.length_c   1.000
_cell.angle_alpha   90.00
_cell.angle_beta   90.00
_cell.angle_gamma   90.00
#
_symmetry.space_group_name_H-M   'P 1'
#
loop_
_entity.id
_entity.type
_entity.pdbx_description
1 polymer ?
#
loop_
_entity_poly.entity_id
_entity_poly.type
_entity_poly.pdbx_seq_one_letter_code
_entity_poly.pdbx_strand_id
1 'polypeptide(L)'
;MPQKIFVNLPVRDLKKSMDFFGKLGFTFNAQFTDETAACMTISEDIFVMLLTENKFKTFTPKRICDATKSSEVLVCLSSSSRDEVNAMVRKAVAAGGTTYKEPEDHGFLHGAERNQVRVRSNGDRPLMVA
;
A
#
# COMPACT_ATOMS: atom_id res chain seq x y z
N MET A 1 -23.32 13.55 3.38
CA MET A 1 -22.47 12.35 3.49
C MET A 1 -21.09 12.73 2.99
N PRO A 2 -20.01 12.55 3.78
CA PRO A 2 -18.66 12.82 3.30
C PRO A 2 -18.32 11.94 2.09
N GLN A 3 -17.50 12.47 1.18
CA GLN A 3 -17.02 11.70 0.04
C GLN A 3 -15.99 10.67 0.53
N LYS A 4 -16.14 9.43 0.10
CA LYS A 4 -15.22 8.33 0.41
C LYS A 4 -14.28 8.06 -0.75
N ILE A 5 -13.08 7.56 -0.46
CA ILE A 5 -12.11 7.10 -1.46
C ILE A 5 -11.87 5.60 -1.31
N PHE A 6 -11.88 4.91 -2.44
CA PHE A 6 -11.53 3.50 -2.56
C PHE A 6 -10.41 3.35 -3.59
N VAL A 7 -9.23 2.92 -3.14
CA VAL A 7 -8.08 2.68 -4.01
C VAL A 7 -7.99 1.19 -4.31
N ASN A 8 -8.28 0.79 -5.55
CA ASN A 8 -8.14 -0.60 -5.98
C ASN A 8 -6.69 -0.87 -6.40
N LEU A 9 -6.02 -1.80 -5.72
CA LEU A 9 -4.65 -2.21 -6.00
C LEU A 9 -4.60 -3.70 -6.37
N PRO A 10 -4.08 -4.06 -7.56
CA PRO A 10 -3.87 -5.46 -7.90
C PRO A 10 -2.69 -6.03 -7.11
N VAL A 11 -2.88 -7.22 -6.55
CA VAL A 11 -1.86 -7.99 -5.82
C VAL A 11 -1.76 -9.41 -6.38
N ARG A 12 -0.54 -9.97 -6.46
CA ARG A 12 -0.35 -11.36 -6.93
C ARG A 12 -0.69 -12.39 -5.86
N ASP A 13 -0.49 -12.06 -4.59
CA ASP A 13 -0.75 -12.93 -3.45
C ASP A 13 -1.49 -12.15 -2.37
N LEU A 14 -2.81 -12.38 -2.29
CA LEU A 14 -3.69 -11.64 -1.39
C LEU A 14 -3.32 -11.88 0.07
N LYS A 15 -3.00 -13.12 0.45
CA LYS A 15 -2.67 -13.49 1.83
C LYS A 15 -1.37 -12.82 2.27
N LYS A 16 -0.31 -12.90 1.47
CA LYS A 16 0.96 -12.20 1.76
C LYS A 16 0.74 -10.69 1.88
N SER A 17 -0.19 -10.13 1.08
CA SER A 17 -0.53 -8.72 1.15
C SER A 17 -1.16 -8.40 2.49
N MET A 18 -2.22 -9.12 2.85
CA MET A 18 -2.93 -8.94 4.12
C MET A 18 -1.98 -9.09 5.32
N ASP A 19 -1.11 -10.09 5.33
CA ASP A 19 -0.13 -10.30 6.39
C ASP A 19 0.85 -9.12 6.50
N PHE A 20 1.30 -8.58 5.36
CA PHE A 20 2.20 -7.43 5.33
C PHE A 20 1.53 -6.17 5.92
N PHE A 21 0.35 -5.81 5.41
CA PHE A 21 -0.38 -4.63 5.87
C PHE A 21 -0.87 -4.79 7.33
N GLY A 22 -1.22 -6.01 7.74
CA GLY A 22 -1.53 -6.33 9.14
C GLY A 22 -0.37 -6.06 10.09
N LYS A 23 0.87 -6.40 9.70
CA LYS A 23 2.09 -6.07 10.49
C LYS A 23 2.34 -4.57 10.64
N LEU A 24 1.80 -3.76 9.74
CA LEU A 24 1.86 -2.31 9.82
C LEU A 24 0.78 -1.70 10.72
N GLY A 25 -0.19 -2.51 11.16
CA GLY A 25 -1.29 -2.10 12.03
C GLY A 25 -2.57 -1.76 11.29
N PHE A 26 -2.66 -2.01 9.97
CA PHE A 26 -3.91 -1.85 9.25
C PHE A 26 -4.87 -3.00 9.53
N THR A 27 -6.17 -2.70 9.43
CA THR A 27 -7.24 -3.65 9.69
C THR A 27 -8.04 -3.92 8.41
N PHE A 28 -8.73 -5.06 8.38
CA PHE A 28 -9.51 -5.48 7.23
C PHE A 28 -10.99 -5.59 7.60
N ASN A 29 -11.86 -5.03 6.76
CA ASN A 29 -13.30 -5.18 6.92
C ASN A 29 -13.72 -6.56 6.42
N ALA A 30 -14.09 -7.45 7.36
CA ALA A 30 -14.49 -8.83 7.07
C ALA A 30 -15.73 -8.94 6.16
N GLN A 31 -16.61 -7.92 6.11
CA GLN A 31 -17.77 -7.94 5.21
C GLN A 31 -17.39 -7.77 3.74
N PHE A 32 -16.24 -7.16 3.47
CA PHE A 32 -15.73 -6.88 2.12
C PHE A 32 -14.38 -7.58 1.88
N THR A 33 -14.15 -8.70 2.55
CA THR A 33 -12.92 -9.50 2.43
C THR A 33 -13.30 -10.96 2.20
N ASP A 34 -12.78 -11.52 1.12
CA ASP A 34 -12.95 -12.92 0.68
C ASP A 34 -11.62 -13.44 0.09
N GLU A 35 -11.64 -14.62 -0.54
CA GLU A 35 -10.45 -15.21 -1.16
C GLU A 35 -9.90 -14.44 -2.38
N THR A 36 -10.68 -13.53 -2.95
CA THR A 36 -10.35 -12.77 -4.16
C THR A 36 -10.03 -11.29 -3.90
N ALA A 37 -10.43 -10.75 -2.76
CA ALA A 37 -10.31 -9.35 -2.39
C ALA A 37 -10.20 -9.15 -0.87
N ALA A 38 -9.48 -8.12 -0.43
CA ALA A 38 -9.48 -7.67 0.95
C ALA A 38 -9.65 -6.15 1.04
N CYS A 39 -10.59 -5.70 1.88
CA CYS A 39 -10.87 -4.29 2.11
C CYS A 39 -10.08 -3.82 3.33
N MET A 40 -8.97 -3.12 3.07
CA MET A 40 -8.15 -2.51 4.11
C MET A 40 -8.71 -1.13 4.49
N THR A 41 -8.98 -0.95 5.78
CA THR A 41 -9.50 0.31 6.33
C THR A 41 -8.33 1.19 6.77
N ILE A 42 -8.22 2.39 6.19
CA ILE A 42 -7.25 3.42 6.60
C ILE A 42 -7.90 4.39 7.59
N SER A 43 -9.11 4.84 7.29
CA SER A 43 -9.94 5.69 8.15
C SER A 43 -11.43 5.42 7.87
N GLU A 44 -12.34 6.18 8.48
CA GLU A 44 -13.78 6.09 8.21
C GLU A 44 -14.15 6.34 6.73
N ASP A 45 -13.32 7.13 6.02
CA ASP A 45 -13.58 7.60 4.66
C ASP A 45 -12.55 7.12 3.62
N ILE A 46 -11.46 6.47 4.05
CA ILE A 46 -10.36 6.03 3.17
C ILE A 46 -10.20 4.51 3.26
N PHE A 47 -10.31 3.85 2.10
CA PHE A 47 -10.21 2.41 1.97
C PHE A 47 -9.27 2.03 0.82
N VAL A 48 -8.56 0.91 0.98
CA VAL A 48 -7.74 0.30 -0.06
C VAL A 48 -8.25 -1.12 -0.30
N MET A 49 -8.65 -1.41 -1.54
CA MET A 49 -9.05 -2.75 -1.94
C MET A 49 -7.85 -3.47 -2.53
N LEU A 50 -7.33 -4.47 -1.81
CA LEU A 50 -6.32 -5.38 -2.32
C LEU A 50 -7.04 -6.46 -3.12
N LEU A 51 -6.82 -6.50 -4.43
CA LEU A 51 -7.55 -7.39 -5.34
C LEU A 51 -6.59 -8.38 -5.98
N THR A 52 -6.94 -9.66 -6.02
CA THR A 52 -6.24 -10.61 -6.90
C THR A 52 -6.25 -10.08 -8.34
N GLU A 53 -5.20 -10.35 -9.13
CA GLU A 53 -5.13 -9.86 -10.51
C GLU A 53 -6.34 -10.28 -11.36
N ASN A 54 -6.88 -11.47 -11.12
CA ASN A 54 -8.10 -11.95 -11.78
C ASN A 54 -9.32 -11.09 -11.43
N LYS A 55 -9.51 -10.76 -10.15
CA LYS A 55 -10.58 -9.87 -9.70
C LYS A 55 -10.38 -8.45 -10.24
N PHE A 56 -9.16 -7.93 -10.23
CA PHE A 56 -8.86 -6.60 -10.76
C PHE A 56 -9.22 -6.46 -12.25
N LYS A 57 -8.97 -7.49 -13.07
CA LYS A 57 -9.32 -7.51 -14.49
C LYS A 57 -10.82 -7.42 -14.77
N THR A 58 -11.69 -7.71 -13.79
CA THR A 58 -13.14 -7.50 -13.99
C THR A 58 -13.51 -6.01 -13.98
N PHE A 59 -12.63 -5.13 -13.47
CA PHE A 59 -12.85 -3.68 -13.41
C PHE A 59 -12.25 -2.93 -14.59
N THR A 60 -11.39 -3.57 -15.40
CA THR A 60 -10.72 -2.89 -16.51
C THR A 60 -10.34 -3.84 -17.63
N PRO A 61 -10.54 -3.45 -18.91
CA PRO A 61 -10.03 -4.21 -20.06
C PRO A 61 -8.54 -3.98 -20.30
N LYS A 62 -7.89 -3.04 -19.59
CA LYS A 62 -6.47 -2.72 -19.77
C LYS A 62 -5.57 -3.79 -19.11
N ARG A 63 -4.34 -3.89 -19.60
CA ARG A 63 -3.32 -4.72 -18.96
C ARG A 63 -3.00 -4.16 -17.57
N ILE A 64 -2.75 -5.05 -16.62
CA ILE A 64 -2.25 -4.68 -15.30
C ILE A 64 -0.79 -4.25 -15.42
N CYS A 65 -0.43 -3.14 -14.79
CA CYS A 65 0.93 -2.65 -14.72
C CYS A 65 1.86 -3.60 -13.97
N ASP A 66 3.03 -3.85 -14.54
CA ASP A 66 4.12 -4.50 -13.82
C ASP A 66 4.83 -3.46 -12.93
N ALA A 67 4.41 -3.41 -11.65
CA ALA A 67 4.95 -2.49 -10.64
C ALA A 67 6.46 -2.68 -10.38
N THR A 68 7.07 -3.75 -10.89
CA THR A 68 8.53 -3.96 -10.81
C THR A 68 9.31 -3.16 -11.86
N LYS A 69 8.62 -2.70 -12.92
CA LYS A 69 9.21 -1.99 -14.07
C LYS A 69 8.71 -0.55 -14.18
N SER A 70 7.44 -0.32 -13.84
CA SER A 70 6.77 0.96 -14.02
C SER A 70 5.98 1.34 -12.77
N SER A 71 5.68 2.63 -12.61
CA SER A 71 4.83 3.15 -11.54
C SER A 71 3.70 3.95 -12.17
N GLU A 72 2.45 3.53 -11.94
CA GLU A 72 1.25 4.20 -12.45
C GLU A 72 0.59 5.12 -11.41
N VAL A 73 0.71 4.76 -10.14
CA VAL A 73 0.15 5.50 -9.01
C VAL A 73 1.11 5.47 -7.83
N LEU A 74 1.14 6.56 -7.08
CA LEU A 74 1.76 6.68 -5.77
C LEU A 74 0.63 7.09 -4.82
N VAL A 75 0.32 6.25 -3.85
CA VAL A 75 -0.59 6.58 -2.74
C VAL A 75 0.28 7.18 -1.64
N CYS A 76 -0.22 8.16 -0.92
CA CYS A 76 0.47 8.71 0.25
C CYS A 76 -0.54 8.87 1.37
N LEU A 77 -0.15 8.52 2.59
CA LEU A 77 -0.93 8.77 3.80
C LEU A 77 -0.27 9.87 4.62
N SER A 78 -1.07 10.81 5.12
CA SER A 78 -0.58 11.82 6.05
C SER A 78 -0.24 11.20 7.40
N SER A 79 0.69 11.83 8.11
CA SER A 79 1.13 11.43 9.45
C SER A 79 1.35 12.68 10.30
N SER A 80 1.20 12.56 11.62
CA SER A 80 1.24 13.71 12.52
C SER A 80 2.67 14.20 12.80
N SER A 81 3.69 13.37 12.53
CA SER A 81 5.08 13.70 12.80
C SER A 81 6.07 12.92 11.93
N ARG A 82 7.30 13.44 11.83
CA ARG A 82 8.43 12.76 11.17
C ARG A 82 8.75 11.42 11.85
N ASP A 83 8.61 11.34 13.17
CA ASP A 83 8.92 10.12 13.92
C ASP A 83 7.94 8.99 13.64
N GLU A 84 6.65 9.32 13.47
CA GLU A 84 5.64 8.36 13.01
C GLU A 84 5.94 7.84 11.61
N VAL A 85 6.29 8.72 10.67
CA VAL A 85 6.71 8.31 9.31
C VAL A 85 7.89 7.35 9.39
N ASN A 86 8.94 7.71 10.15
CA ASN A 86 10.12 6.87 10.30
C ASN A 86 9.80 5.53 10.98
N ALA A 87 8.91 5.52 11.97
CA ALA A 87 8.47 4.28 12.62
C ALA A 87 7.70 3.39 11.64
N MET A 88 6.82 3.96 10.81
CA MET A 88 6.10 3.23 9.77
C MET A 88 7.05 2.62 8.73
N VAL A 89 8.03 3.39 8.25
CA VAL A 89 9.06 2.92 7.32
C VAL A 89 9.84 1.75 7.92
N ARG A 90 10.30 1.86 9.18
CA ARG A 90 11.02 0.77 9.85
C ARG A 90 10.18 -0.49 9.97
N LYS A 91 8.90 -0.38 10.34
CA LYS A 91 7.98 -1.52 10.38
C LYS A 91 7.80 -2.15 9.00
N ALA A 92 7.68 -1.33 7.95
CA ALA A 92 7.51 -1.81 6.58
C ALA A 92 8.73 -2.57 6.08
N VAL A 93 9.93 -2.05 6.33
CA VAL A 93 11.18 -2.75 6.00
C VAL A 93 11.30 -4.06 6.78
N ALA A 94 11.02 -4.05 8.09
CA ALA A 94 11.03 -5.25 8.92
C ALA A 94 9.98 -6.29 8.49
N ALA A 95 8.85 -5.85 7.93
CA ALA A 95 7.81 -6.70 7.37
C ALA A 95 8.14 -7.23 5.96
N GLY A 96 9.27 -6.82 5.37
CA GLY A 96 9.78 -7.30 4.08
C GLY A 96 9.63 -6.33 2.91
N GLY A 97 9.17 -5.10 3.17
CA GLY A 97 9.13 -4.01 2.20
C GLY A 97 10.52 -3.46 1.86
N THR A 98 10.60 -2.64 0.81
CA THR A 98 11.85 -2.02 0.35
C THR A 98 11.72 -0.51 0.26
N THR A 99 12.78 0.26 0.52
CA THR A 99 12.82 1.71 0.29
C THR A 99 13.40 2.02 -1.09
N TYR A 100 12.95 3.10 -1.73
CA TYR A 100 13.48 3.53 -3.04
C TYR A 100 14.82 4.26 -2.92
N LYS A 101 15.00 5.02 -1.84
CA LYS A 101 16.19 5.78 -1.49
C LYS A 101 16.30 5.91 0.04
N GLU A 102 17.49 6.25 0.52
CA GLU A 102 17.68 6.76 1.87
C GLU A 102 16.86 8.06 2.07
N PRO A 103 16.38 8.38 3.29
CA PRO A 103 15.62 9.60 3.55
C PRO A 103 16.41 10.85 3.14
N GLU A 104 15.87 11.68 2.25
CA GLU A 104 16.48 12.95 1.86
C GLU A 104 15.83 14.12 2.64
N ASP A 105 16.64 14.90 3.38
CA ASP A 105 16.19 16.04 4.20
C ASP A 105 16.29 17.36 3.41
N HIS A 106 15.17 17.84 2.85
CA HIS A 106 15.14 19.02 1.97
C HIS A 106 14.53 20.27 2.64
N GLY A 107 15.14 20.85 3.70
CA GLY A 107 14.84 22.18 4.31
C GLY A 107 13.57 22.95 3.86
N PHE A 108 12.65 23.42 4.72
CA PHE A 108 11.35 24.12 4.43
C PHE A 108 10.40 23.64 3.31
N LEU A 109 10.86 22.95 2.26
CA LEU A 109 10.10 22.21 1.24
C LEU A 109 10.45 20.71 1.39
N HIS A 110 10.20 20.19 2.59
CA HIS A 110 10.87 18.98 3.05
C HIS A 110 10.33 17.70 2.41
N GLY A 111 11.23 16.96 1.76
CA GLY A 111 11.11 15.56 1.32
C GLY A 111 10.77 14.52 2.40
N ALA A 112 10.34 14.96 3.59
CA ALA A 112 9.65 14.13 4.57
C ALA A 112 8.25 13.68 4.09
N GLU A 113 7.69 14.34 3.07
CA GLU A 113 6.51 13.86 2.31
C GLU A 113 6.84 12.75 1.30
N ARG A 114 8.12 12.35 1.16
CA ARG A 114 8.59 11.39 0.16
C ARG A 114 9.41 10.25 0.75
N ASN A 115 9.16 9.86 2.00
CA ASN A 115 9.55 8.51 2.44
C ASN A 115 8.57 7.48 1.84
N GLN A 116 8.60 7.36 0.51
CA GLN A 116 7.88 6.36 -0.24
C GLN A 116 8.58 5.02 -0.01
N VAL A 117 7.99 4.18 0.83
CA VAL A 117 8.31 2.75 0.83
C VAL A 117 7.79 2.20 -0.50
N ARG A 118 8.49 1.27 -1.20
CA ARG A 118 8.10 0.71 -2.53
C ARG A 118 7.56 -0.75 -2.50
N VAL A 119 6.37 -1.02 -3.09
CA VAL A 119 5.66 -2.33 -3.15
C VAL A 119 6.20 -3.07 -4.30
N ARG A 120 6.66 -4.27 -4.01
CA ARG A 120 6.94 -5.23 -5.05
C ARG A 120 6.16 -6.47 -4.69
N SER A 121 5.37 -6.94 -5.64
CA SER A 121 4.84 -8.30 -5.57
C SER A 121 5.89 -9.22 -6.18
N ASN A 122 6.83 -9.69 -5.35
CA ASN A 122 7.83 -10.66 -5.78
C ASN A 122 7.48 -12.05 -5.23
N GLY A 123 7.71 -13.09 -6.02
CA GLY A 123 7.38 -14.48 -5.70
C GLY A 123 7.89 -14.98 -4.34
N ASP A 124 8.88 -14.31 -3.73
CA ASP A 124 9.47 -14.70 -2.45
C ASP A 124 9.69 -13.56 -1.44
N ARG A 125 9.15 -12.35 -1.65
CA ARG A 125 9.31 -11.24 -0.66
C ARG A 125 8.04 -10.39 -0.48
N PRO A 126 7.70 -9.99 0.77
CA PRO A 126 6.42 -9.33 1.11
C PRO A 126 6.20 -7.95 0.47
N LEU A 127 4.94 -7.53 0.49
CA LEU A 127 4.36 -6.35 -0.17
C LEU A 127 4.72 -5.00 0.53
N MET A 128 4.12 -3.88 0.15
CA MET A 128 4.33 -2.50 0.64
C MET A 128 3.00 -1.77 0.61
N VAL A 129 2.97 -0.63 1.29
CA VAL A 129 1.94 0.39 1.24
C VAL A 129 2.60 1.61 0.64
N ALA A 130 2.00 2.14 -0.42
CA ALA A 130 2.47 3.37 -1.01
C ALA A 130 2.35 4.51 0.02
#